data_AF-A0A8S4AZS4-F1
#
_entry.id   AF-A0A8S4AZS4-F1
#
_cell.length_a   1.000
_cell.length_b   1.000
_cell.length_c   1.000
_cell.angle_alpha   90.00
_cell.angle_beta   90.00
_cell.angle_gamma   90.00
#
_symmetry.space_group_name_H-M   'P 1'
#
loop_
_entity.id
_entity.type
_entity.pdbx_description
1 polymer ?
#
loop_
_entity_poly.entity_id
_entity_poly.type
_entity_poly.pdbx_seq_one_letter_code
_entity_poly.pdbx_strand_id
1 'polypeptide(L)'
;MIPPRAFRLLRTSWTRQPGSRWIHVDHPPIEPTLVTSYAHGTASVSMLHHTVGGVLQSTVERWPDREAYVFVEDRVRKTFAQFQQDVDQAAAGLLALGLRRGDRLGIWGPNTYEWILFQFATAKAGIIMVSVNPAYQTQEVEVALRKVGCKAVLCPAQFKTQNYCNMLRQICPELDSCSPGDLKSAR
;
A
#
# COMPACT_ATOMS: atom_id res chain seq x y z
N MET A 1 14.45 7.71 49.59
CA MET A 1 13.37 8.55 49.02
C MET A 1 14.05 9.53 48.07
N ILE A 2 13.96 9.30 46.76
CA ILE A 2 14.68 10.06 45.70
C ILE A 2 13.71 11.12 45.16
N PRO A 3 14.10 12.40 45.01
CA PRO A 3 13.22 13.44 44.50
C PRO A 3 12.96 13.27 42.99
N PRO A 4 11.80 13.71 42.48
CA PRO A 4 11.47 13.60 41.06
C PRO A 4 12.37 14.52 40.23
N ARG A 5 12.94 13.99 39.14
CA ARG A 5 13.69 14.76 38.14
C ARG A 5 12.76 15.74 37.43
N ALA A 6 13.04 17.03 37.55
CA ALA A 6 12.40 18.06 36.74
C ALA A 6 12.76 17.86 35.25
N PHE A 7 11.75 17.65 34.41
CA PHE A 7 11.91 17.71 32.96
C PHE A 7 12.17 19.18 32.56
N ARG A 8 13.41 19.48 32.17
CA ARG A 8 13.77 20.79 31.64
C ARG A 8 13.47 20.78 30.14
N LEU A 9 12.35 21.38 29.73
CA LEU A 9 12.11 21.69 28.31
C LEU A 9 13.17 22.70 27.87
N LEU A 10 14.15 22.24 27.09
CA LEU A 10 15.11 23.11 26.44
C LEU A 10 14.35 23.95 25.42
N ARG A 11 14.11 25.23 25.74
CA ARG A 11 13.68 26.25 24.77
C ARG A 11 14.88 26.60 23.89
N THR A 12 15.18 25.76 22.92
CA THR A 12 16.16 26.07 21.87
C THR A 12 15.54 27.13 20.97
N SER A 13 16.17 28.30 20.87
CA SER A 13 15.76 29.32 19.91
C SER A 13 15.97 28.81 18.48
N TRP A 14 14.94 28.95 17.65
CA TRP A 14 14.97 28.56 16.25
C TRP A 14 15.84 29.53 15.47
N THR A 15 17.08 29.15 15.17
CA THR A 15 17.93 29.87 14.21
C THR A 15 18.02 29.08 12.91
N ARG A 16 17.71 29.78 11.82
CA ARG A 16 17.72 29.29 10.44
C ARG A 16 19.12 28.76 10.09
N GLN A 17 19.27 27.45 9.89
CA GLN A 17 20.50 26.90 9.31
C GLN A 17 20.34 26.71 7.80
N PRO A 18 21.13 27.43 6.96
CA PRO A 18 21.09 27.25 5.52
C PRO A 18 21.52 25.82 5.14
N GLY A 19 20.72 25.12 4.34
CA GLY A 19 21.07 23.81 3.75
C GLY A 19 20.38 22.57 4.36
N SER A 20 19.46 22.74 5.29
CA SER A 20 18.75 21.61 5.92
C SER A 20 17.52 21.15 5.12
N ARG A 21 17.52 19.90 4.65
CA ARG A 21 16.40 19.24 3.93
C ARG A 21 15.33 18.70 4.90
N TRP A 22 14.84 19.54 5.80
CA TRP A 22 13.65 19.21 6.59
C TRP A 22 12.39 19.72 5.88
N ILE A 23 11.23 19.17 6.26
CA ILE A 23 9.92 19.63 5.78
C ILE A 23 9.82 21.13 6.07
N HIS A 24 9.85 21.94 5.01
CA HIS A 24 9.61 23.37 5.10
C HIS A 24 8.17 23.58 5.59
N VAL A 25 8.02 24.17 6.77
CA VAL A 25 6.78 24.79 7.19
C VAL A 25 7.03 26.29 7.07
N ASP A 26 6.38 26.94 6.11
CA ASP A 26 6.63 28.36 5.75
C ASP A 26 6.27 29.35 6.87
N HIS A 27 5.75 28.87 7.99
CA HIS A 27 5.37 29.66 9.16
C HIS A 27 5.93 29.02 10.42
N PRO A 28 6.33 29.82 11.44
CA PRO A 28 6.67 29.28 12.74
C PRO A 28 5.49 28.42 13.25
N PRO A 29 5.76 27.34 14.00
CA PRO A 29 4.69 26.55 14.58
C PRO A 29 3.81 27.51 15.38
N ILE A 30 2.55 27.64 14.95
CA ILE A 30 1.53 28.30 15.76
C ILE A 30 1.47 27.44 17.01
N GLU A 31 1.95 27.92 18.16
CA GLU A 31 1.65 27.32 19.46
C GLU A 31 0.21 27.72 19.77
N PRO A 32 -0.78 26.90 19.39
CA PRO A 32 -2.14 27.31 19.57
C PRO A 32 -2.41 27.16 21.07
N THR A 33 -2.91 28.21 21.72
CA THR A 33 -3.41 28.13 23.10
C THR A 33 -4.74 27.37 23.04
N LEU A 34 -4.68 26.10 22.69
CA LEU A 34 -5.86 25.24 22.56
C LEU A 34 -6.44 25.03 23.95
N VAL A 35 -7.51 25.75 24.24
CA VAL A 35 -8.35 25.53 25.43
C VAL A 35 -9.23 24.29 25.28
N THR A 36 -9.32 23.73 24.07
CA THR A 36 -10.11 22.54 23.72
C THR A 36 -9.32 21.61 22.81
N SER A 37 -9.43 20.30 23.01
CA SER A 37 -8.86 19.26 22.13
C SER A 37 -9.75 19.03 20.89
N TYR A 38 -10.13 20.10 20.20
CA TYR A 38 -10.97 20.07 19.01
C TYR A 38 -10.41 21.02 17.95
N ALA A 39 -10.27 20.52 16.72
CA ALA A 39 -9.87 21.29 15.56
C ALA A 39 -10.75 20.92 14.37
N HIS A 40 -11.32 21.93 13.72
CA HIS A 40 -12.10 21.79 12.50
C HIS A 40 -11.73 22.94 11.56
N GLY A 41 -11.42 22.63 10.31
CA GLY A 41 -11.04 23.59 9.29
C GLY A 41 -11.84 23.34 8.01
N THR A 42 -12.29 24.42 7.37
CA THR A 42 -12.89 24.36 6.04
C THR A 42 -11.80 24.43 4.99
N ALA A 43 -11.80 23.53 4.01
CA ALA A 43 -10.91 23.62 2.85
C ALA A 43 -11.52 24.55 1.79
N SER A 44 -10.73 25.48 1.26
CA SER A 44 -11.10 26.29 0.08
C SER A 44 -10.95 25.53 -1.24
N VAL A 45 -10.37 24.33 -1.18
CA VAL A 45 -10.15 23.44 -2.33
C VAL A 45 -11.25 22.37 -2.34
N SER A 46 -11.93 22.23 -3.47
CA SER A 46 -12.92 21.17 -3.67
C SER A 46 -12.27 19.79 -3.59
N MET A 47 -13.02 18.81 -3.06
CA MET A 47 -12.60 17.42 -3.15
C MET A 47 -12.54 16.96 -4.61
N LEU A 48 -11.56 16.11 -4.93
CA LEU A 48 -11.47 15.45 -6.22
C LEU A 48 -12.42 14.25 -6.25
N HIS A 49 -13.28 14.18 -7.26
CA HIS A 49 -14.28 13.10 -7.42
C HIS A 49 -13.82 11.99 -8.38
N HIS A 50 -12.50 11.84 -8.57
CA HIS A 50 -11.94 10.83 -9.47
C HIS A 50 -11.64 9.52 -8.74
N THR A 51 -11.85 8.40 -9.40
CA THR A 51 -11.33 7.10 -8.93
C THR A 51 -9.83 7.01 -9.23
N VAL A 52 -9.10 6.16 -8.50
CA VAL A 52 -7.67 5.92 -8.74
C VAL A 52 -7.41 5.52 -10.20
N GLY A 53 -8.23 4.63 -10.76
CA GLY A 53 -8.14 4.25 -12.18
C GLY A 53 -8.44 5.42 -13.14
N GLY A 54 -9.41 6.27 -12.80
CA GLY A 54 -9.73 7.47 -13.59
C GLY A 54 -8.63 8.52 -13.58
N VAL A 55 -7.94 8.70 -12.44
CA VAL A 55 -6.75 9.56 -12.35
C VAL A 55 -5.65 9.06 -13.28
N LEU A 56 -5.36 7.75 -13.28
CA LEU A 56 -4.36 7.19 -14.19
C LEU A 56 -4.75 7.42 -15.66
N GLN A 57 -5.98 7.10 -16.04
CA GLN A 57 -6.46 7.29 -17.41
C GLN A 57 -6.30 8.74 -17.87
N SER A 58 -6.75 9.70 -17.07
CA SER A 58 -6.62 11.14 -17.39
C SER A 58 -5.15 11.60 -17.46
N THR A 59 -4.25 10.94 -16.73
CA THR A 59 -2.82 11.24 -16.75
C THR A 59 -2.18 10.70 -18.02
N VAL A 60 -2.54 9.49 -18.42
CA VAL A 60 -2.09 8.85 -19.67
C VAL A 60 -2.52 9.67 -20.89
N GLU A 61 -3.76 10.16 -20.91
CA GLU A 61 -4.27 11.01 -21.99
C GLU A 61 -3.45 12.30 -22.17
N ARG A 62 -2.91 12.85 -21.08
CA ARG A 62 -2.13 14.11 -21.11
C ARG A 62 -0.63 13.87 -21.33
N TRP A 63 -0.09 12.79 -20.77
CA TRP A 63 1.36 12.58 -20.66
C TRP A 63 1.76 11.11 -20.88
N PRO A 64 1.43 10.50 -22.04
CA PRO A 64 1.58 9.06 -22.23
C PRO A 64 3.04 8.59 -22.14
N ASP A 65 3.97 9.38 -22.67
CA ASP A 65 5.39 9.02 -22.79
C ASP A 65 6.24 9.46 -21.59
N ARG A 66 5.64 10.15 -20.60
CA ARG A 66 6.36 10.52 -19.37
C ARG A 66 6.56 9.29 -18.50
N GLU A 67 7.69 9.25 -17.81
CA GLU A 67 8.00 8.19 -16.85
C GLU A 67 7.01 8.25 -15.68
N ALA A 68 6.35 7.12 -15.42
CA ALA A 68 5.43 6.95 -14.30
C ALA A 68 6.16 6.34 -13.09
N TYR A 69 6.89 5.24 -13.33
CA TYR A 69 7.56 4.49 -12.28
C TYR A 69 8.94 4.00 -12.72
N VAL A 70 9.89 4.04 -11.78
CA VAL A 70 11.27 3.55 -11.95
C VAL A 70 11.65 2.75 -10.70
N PHE A 71 11.86 1.44 -10.88
CA PHE A 71 12.40 0.53 -9.87
C PHE A 71 13.78 0.08 -10.35
N VAL A 72 14.83 0.70 -9.78
CA VAL A 72 16.20 0.57 -10.29
C VAL A 72 16.74 -0.85 -10.11
N GLU A 73 16.56 -1.44 -8.92
CA GLU A 73 17.06 -2.78 -8.59
C GLU A 73 16.41 -3.86 -9.48
N ASP A 74 15.11 -3.72 -9.73
CA ASP A 74 14.33 -4.62 -10.58
C ASP A 74 14.48 -4.33 -12.08
N ARG A 75 15.23 -3.28 -12.44
CA ARG A 75 15.39 -2.76 -13.81
C ARG A 75 14.06 -2.48 -14.52
N VAL A 76 13.05 -2.04 -13.77
CA VAL A 76 11.75 -1.66 -14.31
C VAL A 76 11.71 -0.15 -14.50
N ARG A 77 11.37 0.28 -15.71
CA ARG A 77 11.13 1.68 -16.05
C ARG A 77 9.94 1.72 -17.00
N LYS A 78 8.88 2.42 -16.60
CA LYS A 78 7.59 2.41 -17.29
C LYS A 78 7.10 3.83 -17.52
N THR A 79 6.68 4.12 -18.75
CA THR A 79 5.89 5.32 -19.03
C THR A 79 4.46 5.17 -18.51
N PHE A 80 3.69 6.26 -18.42
CA PHE A 80 2.28 6.18 -18.05
C PHE A 80 1.48 5.26 -18.98
N ALA A 81 1.70 5.33 -20.29
CA ALA A 81 1.01 4.47 -21.24
C ALA A 81 1.34 2.98 -21.03
N GLN A 82 2.61 2.65 -20.78
CA GLN A 82 3.03 1.27 -20.49
C GLN A 82 2.48 0.78 -19.15
N PHE A 83 2.47 1.63 -18.12
CA PHE A 83 1.88 1.29 -16.84
C PHE A 83 0.37 1.02 -16.96
N GLN A 84 -0.36 1.82 -17.74
CA GLN A 84 -1.78 1.59 -18.00
C GLN A 84 -2.05 0.24 -18.67
N GLN A 85 -1.21 -0.15 -19.63
CA GLN A 85 -1.30 -1.47 -20.28
C GLN A 85 -1.10 -2.61 -19.28
N ASP A 86 -0.08 -2.52 -18.44
CA ASP A 86 0.17 -3.50 -17.39
C ASP A 86 -1.02 -3.57 -16.41
N VAL A 87 -1.55 -2.42 -15.99
CA VAL A 87 -2.73 -2.30 -15.10
C VAL A 87 -3.95 -2.97 -15.73
N ASP A 88 -4.20 -2.74 -17.01
CA ASP A 88 -5.34 -3.32 -17.73
C ASP A 88 -5.22 -4.84 -17.83
N GLN A 89 -4.01 -5.33 -18.13
CA GLN A 89 -3.74 -6.77 -18.19
C GLN A 89 -3.89 -7.43 -16.80
N ALA A 90 -3.34 -6.82 -15.76
CA ALA A 90 -3.45 -7.33 -14.39
C ALA A 90 -4.91 -7.32 -13.90
N ALA A 91 -5.67 -6.25 -14.18
CA ALA A 91 -7.08 -6.16 -13.82
C ALA A 91 -7.91 -7.23 -14.54
N ALA A 92 -7.70 -7.41 -15.85
CA ALA A 92 -8.35 -8.47 -16.62
C ALA A 92 -7.99 -9.86 -16.09
N GLY A 93 -6.72 -10.09 -15.74
CA GLY A 93 -6.23 -11.34 -15.14
C GLY A 93 -6.94 -11.65 -13.82
N LEU A 94 -7.09 -10.68 -12.92
CA LEU A 94 -7.82 -10.86 -11.66
C LEU A 94 -9.28 -11.26 -11.89
N LEU A 95 -9.95 -10.63 -12.85
CA LEU A 95 -11.33 -10.97 -13.22
C LEU A 95 -11.42 -12.36 -13.86
N ALA A 96 -10.45 -12.74 -14.69
CA ALA A 96 -10.36 -14.06 -15.30
C ALA A 96 -10.11 -15.17 -14.27
N LEU A 97 -9.39 -14.86 -13.18
CA LEU A 97 -9.23 -15.74 -12.01
C LEU A 97 -10.51 -15.86 -11.17
N GLY A 98 -11.60 -15.16 -11.53
CA GLY A 98 -12.89 -15.25 -10.85
C GLY A 98 -13.05 -14.32 -9.65
N LEU A 99 -12.14 -13.35 -9.46
CA LEU A 99 -12.39 -12.25 -8.52
C LEU A 99 -13.46 -11.33 -9.10
N ARG A 100 -14.27 -10.76 -8.21
CA ARG A 100 -15.39 -9.88 -8.53
C ARG A 100 -15.26 -8.59 -7.75
N ARG A 101 -16.02 -7.58 -8.17
CA ARG A 101 -16.14 -6.32 -7.43
C ARG A 101 -16.50 -6.59 -5.96
N GLY A 102 -15.76 -6.00 -5.04
CA GLY A 102 -15.92 -6.17 -3.59
C GLY A 102 -15.17 -7.35 -2.98
N ASP A 103 -14.61 -8.26 -3.79
CA ASP A 103 -13.69 -9.28 -3.30
C ASP A 103 -12.40 -8.62 -2.78
N ARG A 104 -11.71 -9.31 -1.86
CA ARG A 104 -10.48 -8.83 -1.22
C ARG A 104 -9.26 -9.61 -1.72
N LEU A 105 -8.26 -8.89 -2.21
CA LEU A 105 -6.96 -9.42 -2.59
C LEU A 105 -5.92 -8.99 -1.56
N GLY A 106 -5.37 -9.95 -0.80
CA GLY A 106 -4.22 -9.71 0.07
C GLY A 106 -2.96 -9.54 -0.74
N ILE A 107 -2.25 -8.41 -0.60
CA ILE A 107 -0.91 -8.25 -1.15
C ILE A 107 0.10 -8.38 -0.01
N TRP A 108 0.96 -9.39 -0.10
CA TRP A 108 1.88 -9.76 0.97
C TRP A 108 3.28 -9.91 0.41
N GLY A 109 4.08 -8.85 0.53
CA GLY A 109 5.41 -8.82 -0.07
C GLY A 109 6.11 -7.47 0.04
N PRO A 110 7.34 -7.37 -0.50
CA PRO A 110 8.13 -6.16 -0.52
C PRO A 110 7.54 -5.06 -1.42
N ASN A 111 8.10 -3.85 -1.34
CA ASN A 111 7.74 -2.73 -2.19
C ASN A 111 8.34 -2.89 -3.61
N THR A 112 7.74 -3.75 -4.42
CA THR A 112 8.13 -3.99 -5.82
C THR A 112 7.19 -3.27 -6.79
N TYR A 113 7.51 -3.35 -8.08
CA TYR A 113 6.64 -2.85 -9.14
C TYR A 113 5.23 -3.47 -9.09
N GLU A 114 5.13 -4.76 -8.78
CA GLU A 114 3.85 -5.47 -8.65
C GLU A 114 2.98 -4.84 -7.56
N TRP A 115 3.58 -4.28 -6.49
CA TRP A 115 2.80 -3.65 -5.43
C TRP A 115 1.98 -2.47 -5.94
N ILE A 116 2.61 -1.56 -6.68
CA ILE A 116 1.93 -0.40 -7.25
C ILE A 116 1.03 -0.79 -8.43
N LEU A 117 1.46 -1.77 -9.24
CA LEU A 117 0.66 -2.32 -10.32
C LEU A 117 -0.69 -2.84 -9.80
N PHE A 118 -0.67 -3.70 -8.78
CA PHE A 118 -1.89 -4.30 -8.24
C PHE A 118 -2.72 -3.30 -7.43
N GLN A 119 -2.15 -2.22 -6.89
CA GLN A 119 -2.94 -1.12 -6.34
C GLN A 119 -3.86 -0.49 -7.39
N PHE A 120 -3.34 -0.21 -8.59
CA PHE A 120 -4.15 0.35 -9.68
C PHE A 120 -5.06 -0.71 -10.32
N ALA A 121 -4.57 -1.93 -10.51
CA ALA A 121 -5.34 -3.02 -11.13
C ALA A 121 -6.57 -3.40 -10.29
N THR A 122 -6.40 -3.54 -8.97
CA THR A 122 -7.52 -3.82 -8.06
C THR A 122 -8.52 -2.68 -8.02
N ALA A 123 -8.04 -1.43 -7.92
CA ALA A 123 -8.91 -0.25 -7.98
C ALA A 123 -9.71 -0.17 -9.28
N LYS A 124 -9.09 -0.51 -10.43
CA LYS A 124 -9.75 -0.57 -11.73
C LYS A 124 -10.79 -1.70 -11.80
N ALA A 125 -10.48 -2.88 -11.27
CA ALA A 125 -11.38 -4.03 -11.24
C ALA A 125 -12.48 -3.95 -10.16
N GLY A 126 -12.43 -2.94 -9.28
CA GLY A 126 -13.34 -2.83 -8.14
C GLY A 126 -13.06 -3.85 -7.03
N ILE A 127 -11.85 -4.41 -6.99
CA ILE A 127 -11.35 -5.35 -5.98
C ILE A 127 -10.73 -4.53 -4.84
N ILE A 128 -10.93 -4.96 -3.61
CA ILE A 128 -10.38 -4.32 -2.42
C ILE A 128 -8.97 -4.86 -2.19
N MET A 129 -7.95 -4.02 -2.33
CA MET A 129 -6.59 -4.38 -1.96
C MET A 129 -6.43 -4.36 -0.44
N VAL A 130 -5.85 -5.43 0.11
CA VAL A 130 -5.52 -5.56 1.53
C VAL A 130 -4.00 -5.61 1.64
N SER A 131 -3.38 -4.58 2.21
CA SER A 131 -1.94 -4.54 2.45
C SER A 131 -1.57 -5.38 3.67
N VAL A 132 -0.86 -6.49 3.46
CA VAL A 132 -0.39 -7.38 4.53
C VAL A 132 1.08 -7.07 4.82
N ASN A 133 1.43 -6.95 6.10
CA ASN A 133 2.80 -6.67 6.50
C ASN A 133 3.75 -7.80 6.03
N PRO A 134 4.78 -7.52 5.21
CA PRO A 134 5.70 -8.54 4.71
C PRO A 134 6.50 -9.24 5.81
N ALA A 135 6.58 -8.67 7.01
CA ALA A 135 7.29 -9.26 8.14
C ALA A 135 6.48 -10.35 8.89
N TYR A 136 5.17 -10.44 8.65
CA TYR A 136 4.32 -11.42 9.35
C TYR A 136 4.82 -12.84 9.13
N GLN A 137 4.86 -13.60 10.22
CA GLN A 137 5.11 -15.03 10.25
C GLN A 137 3.80 -15.81 10.06
N THR A 138 3.89 -17.13 9.91
CA THR A 138 2.76 -18.00 9.52
C THR A 138 1.50 -17.77 10.36
N GLN A 139 1.62 -17.67 11.69
CA GLN A 139 0.46 -17.47 12.57
C GLN A 139 -0.18 -16.09 12.40
N GLU A 140 0.63 -15.04 12.26
CA GLU A 140 0.14 -13.66 12.15
C GLU A 140 -0.58 -13.44 10.82
N VAL A 141 -0.01 -13.98 9.74
CA VAL A 141 -0.63 -13.89 8.41
C VAL A 141 -1.90 -14.74 8.32
N GLU A 142 -1.95 -15.92 8.96
CA GLU A 142 -3.19 -16.71 9.03
C GLU A 142 -4.32 -15.91 9.68
N VAL A 143 -4.07 -15.34 10.86
CA VAL A 143 -5.06 -14.54 11.57
C VAL A 143 -5.49 -13.33 10.74
N ALA A 144 -4.54 -12.63 10.10
CA ALA A 144 -4.84 -11.49 9.25
C ALA A 144 -5.72 -11.86 8.05
N LEU A 145 -5.35 -12.90 7.29
CA LEU A 145 -6.07 -13.34 6.10
C LEU A 145 -7.48 -13.82 6.45
N ARG A 146 -7.62 -14.59 7.53
CA ARG A 146 -8.92 -15.09 8.01
C ARG A 146 -9.81 -13.95 8.48
N LYS A 147 -9.28 -13.05 9.32
CA LYS A 147 -10.04 -11.92 9.87
C LYS A 147 -10.51 -10.96 8.78
N VAL A 148 -9.66 -10.69 7.80
CA VAL A 148 -10.00 -9.81 6.68
C VAL A 148 -10.85 -10.55 5.64
N GLY A 149 -10.82 -11.88 5.60
CA GLY A 149 -11.57 -12.68 4.62
C GLY A 149 -11.07 -12.44 3.21
N CYS A 150 -9.75 -12.49 3.00
CA CYS A 150 -9.14 -12.39 1.67
C CYS A 150 -9.56 -13.60 0.81
N LYS A 151 -9.99 -13.34 -0.43
CA LYS A 151 -10.36 -14.40 -1.38
C LYS A 151 -9.15 -14.93 -2.15
N ALA A 152 -8.13 -14.09 -2.31
CA ALA A 152 -6.86 -14.44 -2.93
C ALA A 152 -5.70 -13.71 -2.23
N VAL A 153 -4.48 -14.24 -2.41
CA VAL A 153 -3.23 -13.63 -1.94
C VAL A 153 -2.25 -13.53 -3.11
N LEU A 154 -1.64 -12.37 -3.25
CA LEU A 154 -0.50 -12.12 -4.13
C LEU A 154 0.76 -11.95 -3.28
N CYS A 155 1.77 -12.78 -3.52
CA CYS A 155 3.07 -12.72 -2.85
C CYS A 155 4.18 -13.22 -3.79
N PRO A 156 5.44 -12.77 -3.61
CA PRO A 156 6.57 -13.42 -4.26
C PRO A 156 6.76 -14.83 -3.67
N ALA A 157 7.52 -15.70 -4.35
CA ALA A 157 7.83 -17.02 -3.80
C ALA A 157 8.66 -16.92 -2.50
N GLN A 158 9.64 -16.01 -2.50
CA GLN A 158 10.57 -15.78 -1.39
C GLN A 158 11.08 -14.34 -1.38
N PHE A 159 11.45 -13.83 -0.21
CA PHE A 159 12.15 -12.55 -0.07
C PHE A 159 12.97 -12.53 1.23
N LYS A 160 14.27 -12.25 1.13
CA LYS A 160 15.21 -12.36 2.25
C LYS A 160 15.10 -13.74 2.91
N THR A 161 14.76 -13.79 4.19
CA THR A 161 14.60 -15.03 4.97
C THR A 161 13.18 -15.62 4.89
N GLN A 162 12.24 -14.93 4.24
CA GLN A 162 10.84 -15.35 4.17
C GLN A 162 10.58 -16.24 2.96
N ASN A 163 9.90 -17.37 3.18
CA ASN A 163 9.37 -18.24 2.13
C ASN A 163 7.84 -18.24 2.18
N TYR A 164 7.23 -17.30 1.46
CA TYR A 164 5.79 -17.06 1.49
C TYR A 164 4.99 -18.28 1.04
N CYS A 165 5.44 -18.97 -0.02
CA CYS A 165 4.75 -20.15 -0.52
C CYS A 165 4.71 -21.28 0.53
N ASN A 166 5.82 -21.53 1.23
CA ASN A 166 5.85 -22.55 2.27
C ASN A 166 4.97 -22.16 3.47
N MET A 167 4.95 -20.88 3.84
CA MET A 167 4.07 -20.39 4.90
C MET A 167 2.59 -20.53 4.51
N LEU A 168 2.22 -20.20 3.27
CA LEU A 168 0.86 -20.42 2.75
C LEU A 168 0.48 -21.91 2.75
N ARG A 169 1.39 -22.82 2.38
CA ARG A 169 1.15 -24.28 2.47
C ARG A 169 0.94 -24.77 3.90
N GLN A 170 1.62 -24.17 4.88
CA GLN A 170 1.38 -24.50 6.30
C GLN A 170 -0.03 -24.08 6.75
N ILE A 171 -0.54 -22.97 6.21
CA ILE A 171 -1.87 -22.43 6.51
C ILE A 171 -2.94 -23.21 5.78
N CYS A 172 -2.76 -23.44 4.48
CA CYS A 172 -3.67 -24.16 3.58
C CYS A 172 -2.95 -25.34 2.92
N PRO A 173 -2.78 -26.49 3.60
CA PRO A 173 -2.12 -27.67 3.04
C PRO A 173 -2.80 -28.21 1.77
N GLU A 174 -4.08 -27.90 1.58
CA GLU A 174 -4.87 -28.27 0.39
C GLU A 174 -4.31 -27.66 -0.91
N LEU A 175 -3.46 -26.62 -0.81
CA LEU A 175 -2.76 -26.01 -1.95
C LEU A 175 -1.95 -27.03 -2.77
N ASP A 176 -1.42 -28.08 -2.13
CA ASP A 176 -0.57 -29.07 -2.82
C ASP A 176 -1.39 -30.12 -3.59
N SER A 177 -2.70 -30.22 -3.36
CA SER A 177 -3.57 -31.22 -3.98
C SER A 177 -4.74 -30.64 -4.77
N CYS A 178 -5.09 -29.36 -4.58
CA CYS A 178 -6.15 -28.71 -5.34
C CYS A 178 -5.68 -28.29 -6.74
N SER A 179 -6.63 -28.26 -7.69
CA SER A 179 -6.40 -27.62 -8.99
C SER A 179 -6.43 -26.09 -8.87
N PRO A 180 -5.71 -25.35 -9.73
CA PRO A 180 -5.75 -23.88 -9.71
C PRO A 180 -7.19 -23.35 -9.77
N GLY A 181 -7.56 -22.50 -8.79
CA GLY A 181 -8.91 -21.93 -8.68
C GLY A 181 -9.87 -22.68 -7.76
N ASP A 182 -9.57 -23.93 -7.40
CA ASP A 182 -10.46 -24.79 -6.59
C ASP A 182 -10.06 -24.90 -5.12
N LEU A 183 -9.17 -24.02 -4.64
CA LEU A 183 -8.74 -24.02 -3.25
C LEU A 183 -9.93 -23.81 -2.31
N LYS A 184 -10.16 -24.78 -1.42
CA LYS A 184 -11.08 -24.68 -0.30
C LYS A 184 -10.30 -24.94 0.98
N SER A 185 -9.94 -23.87 1.67
CA SER A 185 -9.31 -23.96 3.00
C SER A 185 -10.38 -24.28 4.04
N ALA A 186 -10.11 -25.25 4.91
CA ALA A 186 -10.91 -25.49 6.10
C ALA A 186 -10.63 -24.47 7.23
N ARG A 187 -9.60 -23.63 7.06
CA ARG A 187 -9.12 -22.63 8.01
C ARG A 187 -9.43 -21.21 7.53
#